data_AF-A0A7W0RTU0-F1
#
_entry.id   AF-A0A7W0RTU0-F1
#
_cell.length_a   1.000
_cell.length_b   1.000
_cell.length_c   1.000
_cell.angle_alpha   90.00
_cell.angle_beta   90.00
_cell.angle_gamma   90.00
#
_symmetry.space_group_name_H-M   'P 1'
#
loop_
_entity.id
_entity.type
_entity.pdbx_description
1 polymer ?
#
loop_
_entity_poly.entity_id
_entity_poly.type
_entity_poly.pdbx_seq_one_letter_code
_entity_poly.pdbx_strand_id
1 'polypeptide(L)'
;IDIIAHKDELGFEPPIIKVQVKSTEGSTGDPIVSALYGKVERDEFGLFVTLGTYTSQAKNFARNKSNLRLIDGDELVKLVLSHYEQFDSSYKGLIPLKRVYVPEPLDAEET
;
A
#
# COMPACT_ATOMS: atom_id res chain seq x y z
N ILE A 1 -11.10 -11.37 -1.81
CA ILE A 1 -9.94 -11.36 -0.91
C ILE A 1 -8.87 -12.10 -1.67
N ASP A 2 -7.77 -11.42 -1.99
CA ASP A 2 -6.74 -11.99 -2.84
C ASP A 2 -5.57 -12.50 -1.99
N ILE A 3 -5.31 -11.86 -0.84
CA ILE A 3 -4.27 -12.25 0.11
C ILE A 3 -4.87 -12.20 1.52
N ILE A 4 -4.49 -13.17 2.35
CA ILE A 4 -4.73 -13.13 3.80
C ILE A 4 -3.36 -13.20 4.45
N ALA A 5 -3.06 -12.26 5.34
CA ALA A 5 -1.81 -12.20 6.07
C ALA A 5 -2.05 -12.32 7.57
N HIS A 6 -1.14 -13.03 8.23
CA HIS A 6 -1.15 -13.33 9.66
C HIS A 6 0.25 -13.11 10.24
N LYS A 7 0.35 -13.03 11.57
CA LYS A 7 1.65 -12.96 12.25
C LYS A 7 2.27 -14.33 12.47
N ASP A 8 1.44 -15.35 12.63
CA ASP A 8 1.84 -16.72 12.84
C ASP A 8 1.68 -17.56 11.57
N GLU A 9 2.44 -18.65 11.48
CA GLU A 9 2.43 -19.54 10.31
C GLU A 9 1.11 -20.31 10.15
N LEU A 10 0.38 -20.50 11.25
CA LEU A 10 -0.87 -21.28 11.29
C LEU A 10 -2.13 -20.40 11.11
N GLY A 11 -1.99 -19.08 11.25
CA GLY A 11 -3.06 -18.10 11.10
C GLY A 11 -4.08 -18.06 12.24
N PHE A 12 -3.73 -18.57 13.42
CA PHE A 12 -4.60 -18.56 14.59
C PHE A 12 -4.50 -17.28 15.40
N GLU A 13 -3.40 -16.54 15.28
CA GLU A 13 -3.19 -15.34 16.07
C GLU A 13 -3.67 -14.09 15.31
N PRO A 14 -4.56 -13.29 15.93
CA PRO A 14 -4.86 -11.97 15.41
C PRO A 14 -3.61 -11.06 15.51
N PRO A 15 -3.47 -10.05 14.65
CA PRO A 15 -4.45 -9.58 13.67
C PRO A 15 -4.44 -10.38 12.36
N ILE A 16 -5.64 -10.71 11.86
CA ILE A 16 -5.84 -11.23 10.50
C ILE A 16 -5.99 -10.03 9.55
N ILE A 17 -5.17 -9.97 8.51
CA ILE A 17 -5.20 -8.90 7.52
C ILE A 17 -5.74 -9.45 6.20
N LYS A 18 -6.95 -9.05 5.83
CA LYS A 18 -7.58 -9.39 4.54
C LYS A 18 -7.23 -8.31 3.52
N VAL A 19 -6.49 -8.70 2.49
CA VAL A 19 -6.06 -7.80 1.43
C VAL A 19 -6.86 -8.04 0.15
N GLN A 20 -7.26 -6.95 -0.49
CA GLN A 20 -7.79 -6.96 -1.85
C GLN A 20 -6.95 -6.04 -2.71
N VAL A 21 -6.60 -6.53 -3.89
CA VAL A 21 -5.83 -5.82 -4.91
C VAL A 21 -6.73 -5.56 -6.11
N LYS A 22 -6.64 -4.36 -6.67
CA LYS A 22 -7.22 -4.03 -7.98
C LYS A 22 -6.19 -3.31 -8.85
N SER A 23 -5.97 -3.85 -10.04
CA SER A 23 -5.03 -3.29 -11.02
C SER A 23 -5.73 -2.44 -12.10
N THR A 24 -6.90 -1.89 -11.82
CA THR A 24 -7.67 -1.09 -12.80
C THR A 24 -7.19 0.35 -12.84
N GLU A 25 -7.07 0.88 -14.05
CA GLU A 25 -6.85 2.32 -14.27
C GLU A 25 -8.11 3.11 -13.87
N GLY A 26 -7.92 4.28 -13.25
CA GLY A 26 -9.00 5.18 -12.84
C GLY A 26 -9.24 5.25 -11.32
N SER A 27 -10.42 5.72 -10.93
CA SER A 27 -10.77 5.97 -9.53
C SER A 27 -11.70 4.89 -8.97
N THR A 28 -11.33 4.30 -7.83
CA THR A 28 -12.13 3.33 -7.10
C THR A 28 -13.10 4.05 -6.17
N GLY A 29 -14.39 3.78 -6.34
CA GLY A 29 -15.47 4.40 -5.56
C GLY A 29 -15.84 3.65 -4.29
N ASP A 30 -16.66 4.31 -3.47
CA ASP A 30 -17.16 3.78 -2.20
C ASP A 30 -17.82 2.39 -2.29
N PRO A 31 -18.66 2.06 -3.30
CA PRO A 31 -19.34 0.77 -3.33
C PRO A 31 -18.38 -0.43 -3.35
N ILE A 32 -17.25 -0.28 -4.02
CA ILE A 32 -16.23 -1.33 -4.13
C ILE A 32 -15.51 -1.49 -2.79
N VAL A 33 -15.18 -0.38 -2.13
CA VAL A 33 -14.52 -0.37 -0.82
C VAL A 33 -15.45 -0.92 0.27
N SER A 34 -16.71 -0.49 0.27
CA SER A 34 -17.76 -0.97 1.19
C SER A 34 -18.04 -2.47 1.02
N ALA A 35 -18.08 -2.97 -0.22
CA ALA A 35 -18.25 -4.40 -0.50
C ALA A 35 -17.07 -5.24 0.02
N LEU A 36 -15.85 -4.71 -0.03
CA LEU A 36 -14.70 -5.35 0.59
C LEU A 36 -14.82 -5.35 2.11
N TYR A 37 -15.12 -4.19 2.70
CA TYR A 37 -15.27 -4.03 4.14
C TYR A 37 -16.34 -4.96 4.73
N GLY A 38 -17.40 -5.26 3.97
CA GLY A 38 -18.41 -6.24 4.37
C GLY A 38 -17.88 -7.67 4.60
N LYS A 39 -16.64 -7.98 4.18
CA LYS A 39 -15.96 -9.26 4.40
C LYS A 39 -14.94 -9.23 5.55
N VAL A 40 -14.77 -8.07 6.20
CA VAL A 40 -13.85 -7.84 7.31
C VAL A 40 -14.64 -7.88 8.62
N GLU A 41 -14.25 -8.77 9.52
CA GLU A 41 -14.85 -8.89 10.85
C GLU A 41 -14.25 -7.86 11.84
N ARG A 42 -14.84 -7.76 13.05
CA ARG A 42 -14.47 -6.71 14.03
C ARG A 42 -13.02 -6.77 14.48
N ASP A 43 -12.46 -7.97 14.61
CA ASP A 43 -11.09 -8.20 15.07
C ASP A 43 -10.08 -8.40 13.91
N GLU A 44 -10.54 -8.20 12.67
CA GLU A 44 -9.73 -8.29 11.48
C GLU A 44 -9.45 -6.90 10.90
N PHE A 45 -8.41 -6.83 10.08
CA PHE A 45 -8.03 -5.63 9.35
C PHE A 45 -8.25 -5.82 7.86
N GLY A 46 -8.87 -4.83 7.22
CA GLY A 46 -8.99 -4.74 5.78
C GLY A 46 -7.86 -3.88 5.21
N LEU A 47 -7.22 -4.37 4.15
CA LEU A 47 -6.32 -3.57 3.33
C LEU A 47 -6.79 -3.61 1.87
N PHE A 48 -7.03 -2.44 1.28
CA PHE A 48 -7.29 -2.31 -0.14
C PHE A 48 -6.09 -1.66 -0.81
N VAL A 49 -5.49 -2.34 -1.78
CA VAL A 49 -4.44 -1.80 -2.63
C VAL A 49 -4.96 -1.60 -4.06
N THR A 50 -4.71 -0.44 -4.65
CA THR A 50 -5.01 -0.17 -6.06
C THR A 50 -3.84 0.52 -6.75
N LEU A 51 -3.70 0.29 -8.06
CA LEU A 51 -2.76 1.05 -8.91
C LEU A 51 -3.31 2.42 -9.33
N GLY A 52 -4.64 2.59 -9.23
CA GLY A 52 -5.32 3.85 -9.52
C GLY A 52 -5.41 4.77 -8.30
N THR A 53 -6.49 5.54 -8.25
CA THR A 53 -6.81 6.43 -7.12
C THR A 53 -8.09 6.01 -6.43
N TYR A 54 -8.39 6.59 -5.26
CA TYR A 54 -9.70 6.48 -4.61
C TYR A 54 -10.46 7.79 -4.69
N THR A 55 -11.78 7.72 -4.83
CA THR A 55 -12.64 8.90 -4.73
C THR A 55 -12.61 9.46 -3.30
N SER A 56 -12.90 10.76 -3.14
CA SER A 56 -12.99 11.40 -1.81
C SER A 56 -14.00 10.71 -0.91
N GLN A 57 -15.11 10.20 -1.47
CA GLN A 57 -16.13 9.44 -0.75
C GLN A 57 -15.56 8.15 -0.17
N ALA A 58 -14.83 7.37 -0.98
CA ALA A 58 -14.17 6.15 -0.54
C ALA A 58 -13.12 6.41 0.56
N LYS A 59 -12.31 7.48 0.39
CA LYS A 59 -11.33 7.91 1.41
C LYS A 59 -12.03 8.30 2.72
N ASN A 60 -13.15 9.01 2.66
CA ASN A 60 -13.93 9.38 3.85
C ASN A 60 -14.58 8.18 4.53
N PHE A 61 -15.12 7.23 3.77
CA PHE A 61 -15.65 5.99 4.33
C PHE A 61 -14.57 5.22 5.11
N ALA A 62 -13.39 5.04 4.51
CA ALA A 62 -12.29 4.35 5.17
C ALA A 62 -11.80 5.07 6.44
N ARG A 63 -11.75 6.40 6.43
CA ARG A 63 -11.40 7.19 7.64
C ARG A 63 -12.33 6.95 8.83
N ASN A 64 -13.58 6.60 8.58
CA ASN A 64 -14.55 6.29 9.64
C ASN A 64 -14.42 4.85 10.18
N LYS A 65 -13.54 4.03 9.61
CA LYS A 65 -13.33 2.63 10.01
C LYS A 65 -11.91 2.47 10.54
N SER A 66 -11.78 2.14 11.83
CA SER A 66 -10.48 1.99 12.50
C SER A 66 -9.65 0.80 11.98
N ASN A 67 -10.31 -0.20 11.39
CA ASN A 67 -9.71 -1.44 10.91
C ASN A 67 -9.67 -1.54 9.37
N LEU A 68 -9.74 -0.42 8.64
CA LEU A 68 -9.64 -0.40 7.18
C LEU A 68 -8.55 0.58 6.72
N ARG A 69 -7.61 0.10 5.92
CA ARG A 69 -6.62 0.93 5.25
C ARG A 69 -6.77 0.87 3.73
N LEU A 70 -6.62 2.02 3.09
CA LEU A 70 -6.50 2.14 1.64
C LEU A 70 -5.04 2.51 1.30
N ILE A 71 -4.53 1.94 0.21
CA ILE A 71 -3.24 2.28 -0.41
C ILE A 71 -3.52 2.52 -1.90
N ASP A 72 -3.39 3.77 -2.33
CA ASP A 72 -3.46 4.11 -3.76
C ASP A 72 -2.11 3.95 -4.47
N GLY A 73 -2.09 4.17 -5.79
CA GLY A 73 -0.88 3.96 -6.60
C GLY A 73 0.31 4.79 -6.12
N ASP A 74 0.08 6.07 -5.77
CA ASP A 74 1.13 6.96 -5.27
C ASP A 74 1.67 6.50 -3.92
N GLU A 75 0.78 6.08 -2.99
CA GLU A 75 1.19 5.50 -1.72
C GLU A 75 1.96 4.19 -1.89
N LEU A 76 1.54 3.33 -2.83
CA LEU A 76 2.22 2.08 -3.14
C LEU A 76 3.65 2.34 -3.65
N VAL A 77 3.81 3.28 -4.58
CA VAL A 77 5.13 3.66 -5.10
C VAL A 77 6.03 4.17 -3.97
N LYS A 78 5.51 5.03 -3.09
CA LYS A 78 6.27 5.53 -1.93
C LYS A 78 6.70 4.41 -0.99
N LEU A 79 5.81 3.45 -0.72
CA LEU A 79 6.12 2.28 0.12
C LEU A 79 7.21 1.42 -0.50
N VAL A 80 7.11 1.14 -1.81
CA VAL A 80 8.13 0.39 -2.55
C VAL A 80 9.47 1.11 -2.48
N LEU A 81 9.52 2.41 -2.79
CA LEU A 81 10.77 3.18 -2.73
C LEU A 81 11.40 3.20 -1.33
N SER A 82 10.57 3.36 -0.29
CA SER A 82 11.04 3.43 1.10
C SER A 82 11.65 2.12 1.61
N HIS A 83 11.19 0.98 1.08
CA HIS A 83 11.66 -0.35 1.48
C HIS A 83 12.48 -1.06 0.40
N TYR A 84 12.76 -0.38 -0.71
CA TYR A 84 13.37 -1.00 -1.89
C TYR A 84 14.70 -1.67 -1.57
N GLU A 85 15.52 -1.06 -0.71
CA GLU A 85 16.82 -1.60 -0.34
C GLU A 85 16.72 -2.92 0.43
N GLN A 86 15.61 -3.17 1.12
CA GLN A 86 15.35 -4.41 1.88
C GLN A 86 14.79 -5.54 1.00
N PHE A 87 14.45 -5.28 -0.26
CA PHE A 87 13.91 -6.30 -1.15
C PHE A 87 14.99 -7.31 -1.55
N ASP A 88 14.59 -8.57 -1.66
CA ASP A 88 15.44 -9.62 -2.22
C ASP A 88 15.75 -9.35 -3.70
N SER A 89 16.84 -9.95 -4.19
CA SER A 89 17.32 -9.77 -5.57
C SER A 89 16.27 -10.07 -6.62
N SER A 90 15.40 -11.06 -6.39
CA SER A 90 14.32 -11.43 -7.30
C SER A 90 13.31 -10.28 -7.49
N TYR A 91 12.91 -9.60 -6.41
CA TYR A 91 11.97 -8.48 -6.48
C TYR A 91 12.63 -7.21 -7.01
N LYS A 92 13.90 -6.96 -6.68
CA LYS A 92 14.68 -5.86 -7.30
C LYS A 92 14.83 -6.05 -8.81
N GLY A 93 14.90 -7.30 -9.29
CA GLY A 93 14.92 -7.63 -10.72
C GLY A 93 13.59 -7.35 -11.44
N LEU A 94 12.45 -7.52 -10.75
CA LEU A 94 11.12 -7.22 -11.31
C LEU A 94 10.88 -5.72 -11.45
N ILE A 95 11.40 -4.91 -10.51
CA ILE A 95 11.23 -3.45 -10.49
C ILE A 95 12.61 -2.80 -10.37
N PRO A 96 13.43 -2.75 -11.44
CA PRO A 96 14.78 -2.20 -11.36
C PRO A 96 14.75 -0.67 -11.21
N LEU A 97 15.36 -0.14 -10.15
CA LEU A 97 15.54 1.30 -9.97
C LEU A 97 16.89 1.78 -10.51
N LYS A 98 16.88 2.97 -11.13
CA LYS A 98 18.09 3.65 -11.59
C LYS A 98 18.40 4.81 -10.66
N ARG A 99 19.56 4.79 -10.01
CA ARG A 99 20.05 5.92 -9.22
C ARG A 99 20.51 7.04 -10.16
N VAL A 100 20.05 8.26 -9.89
CA VAL A 100 20.47 9.47 -10.60
C VAL A 100 21.22 10.32 -9.58
N TYR A 101 22.47 10.67 -9.89
CA TYR A 101 23.30 11.53 -9.04
C TYR A 101 23.25 12.95 -9.60
N VAL A 102 22.91 13.92 -8.76
CA VAL A 102 22.92 15.34 -9.10
C VAL A 102 24.14 15.96 -8.43
N PRO A 103 25.05 16.61 -9.17
CA PRO A 103 26.20 17.26 -8.56
C PRO A 103 25.75 18.48 -7.76
N GLU A 104 26.15 18.56 -6.50
CA GLU A 104 26.02 19.79 -5.71
C GLU A 104 27.22 20.70 -5.99
N PRO A 105 27.00 22.02 -6.18
CA PRO A 105 28.10 22.96 -6.24
C PRO A 105 28.82 22.95 -4.89
N LEU A 106 30.16 22.92 -4.93
CA LEU A 106 30.96 23.13 -3.72
C LEU A 106 30.70 24.54 -3.25
N ASP A 107 30.03 24.69 -2.10
CA ASP A 107 29.99 25.98 -1.41
C ASP A 107 31.44 26.38 -1.14
N ALA A 108 31.87 27.49 -1.77
CA ALA A 108 33.19 28.02 -1.56
C ALA A 108 33.27 28.44 -0.09
N GLU A 109 33.98 27.66 0.72
CA GLU A 109 34.34 28.06 2.08
C GLU A 109 35.02 29.44 1.98
N GLU A 110 34.30 30.47 2.47
CA GLU A 110 34.83 31.82 2.62
C GLU A 110 36.08 31.74 3.50
N THR A 111 37.23 32.07 2.90
CA THR A 111 38.52 32.19 3.59
C THR A 111 38.62 33.55 4.27
#